data_AF-A0A7C7N907-F1
#
_entry.id   AF-A0A7C7N907-F1
#
_cell.length_a   1.000
_cell.length_b   1.000
_cell.length_c   1.000
_cell.angle_alpha   90.00
_cell.angle_beta   90.00
_cell.angle_gamma   90.00
#
_symmetry.space_group_name_H-M   'P 1'
#
loop_
_entity.id
_entity.type
_entity.pdbx_description
1 polymer ?
#
loop_
_entity_poly.entity_id
_entity_poly.type
_entity_poly.pdbx_seq_one_letter_code
_entity_poly.pdbx_strand_id
1 'polypeptide(L)'
;MNLPLKTRIALWWNRPRKKSNGTIGLALRKEHYPFSNLLVLLPKKPEHSRMARIFIQALQNAIGPEGRIQVRYIAMRRNLEYIDSSINDRLITYSKEHVNRWGLLHKSFLEIIFTSQPDAVIDLNFDFDPISATIVQQSNAPMRIGFYTEESEKYYNILIERKGSEYLEIGFRNIQQLLGLT
;
A
#
# COMPACT_ATOMS: atom_id res chain seq x y z
N MET A 1 0.59 16.40 11.56
CA MET A 1 0.39 15.07 12.19
C MET A 1 1.26 14.96 13.44
N ASN A 2 0.75 14.46 14.57
CA ASN A 2 1.53 14.28 15.80
C ASN A 2 2.03 12.83 15.95
N LEU A 3 3.12 12.49 15.25
CA LEU A 3 3.84 11.24 15.48
C LEU A 3 4.70 11.34 16.74
N PRO A 4 4.76 10.28 17.59
CA PRO A 4 5.73 10.22 18.67
C PRO A 4 7.15 10.42 18.14
N LEU A 5 7.97 11.20 18.85
CA LEU A 5 9.35 11.51 18.45
C LEU A 5 10.15 10.23 18.16
N LYS A 6 10.03 9.23 19.03
CA LYS A 6 10.65 7.90 18.84
C LYS A 6 10.32 7.27 17.48
N THR A 7 9.07 7.36 17.04
CA THR A 7 8.60 6.79 15.76
C THR A 7 9.19 7.57 14.58
N ARG A 8 9.26 8.90 14.69
CA ARG A 8 9.89 9.75 13.66
C ARG A 8 11.36 9.42 13.49
N ILE A 9 12.10 9.27 14.59
CA ILE A 9 13.53 8.94 14.55
C ILE A 9 13.72 7.53 13.96
N ALA A 10 12.92 6.55 14.38
CA ALA A 10 12.98 5.19 13.83
C ALA A 10 12.72 5.15 12.31
N LEU A 11 11.71 5.87 11.83
CA LEU A 11 11.43 5.99 10.39
C LEU A 11 12.58 6.64 9.63
N TRP A 12 13.24 7.63 10.22
CA TRP A 12 14.40 8.30 9.62
C TRP A 12 15.62 7.38 9.55
N TRP A 13 15.93 6.64 10.63
CA TRP A 13 17.03 5.67 10.65
C TRP A 13 16.86 4.54 9.65
N ASN A 14 15.62 4.10 9.42
CA ASN A 14 15.32 3.01 8.49
C ASN A 14 15.26 3.46 7.02
N ARG A 15 15.53 4.74 6.71
CA ARG A 15 15.46 5.26 5.33
C ARG A 15 16.45 4.55 4.41
N PRO A 16 16.00 3.95 3.30
CA PRO A 16 16.89 3.42 2.29
C PRO A 16 17.69 4.59 1.71
N ARG A 17 19.01 4.40 1.58
CA ARG A 17 19.93 5.40 1.02
C ARG A 17 19.75 5.62 -0.48
N LYS A 18 18.99 4.75 -1.17
CA LYS A 18 18.63 4.90 -2.58
C LYS A 18 17.26 5.57 -2.69
N LYS A 19 17.23 6.85 -3.06
CA LYS A 19 16.07 7.41 -3.74
C LYS A 19 16.00 6.74 -5.11
N SER A 20 14.93 6.03 -5.42
CA SER A 20 14.63 5.74 -6.82
C SER A 20 14.24 7.08 -7.45
N ASN A 21 15.22 7.82 -7.97
CA ASN A 21 14.98 8.97 -8.86
C ASN A 21 14.53 8.46 -10.25
N GLY A 22 13.60 7.51 -10.27
CA GLY A 22 12.79 7.30 -11.45
C GLY A 22 11.76 8.41 -11.41
N THR A 23 12.00 9.50 -12.10
CA THR A 23 10.93 10.13 -12.87
C THR A 23 10.38 9.00 -13.75
N ILE A 24 9.47 8.20 -13.20
CA ILE A 24 8.53 7.46 -14.04
C ILE A 24 7.68 8.59 -14.58
N GLY A 25 8.16 9.18 -15.68
CA GLY A 25 7.31 10.03 -16.47
C GLY A 25 6.02 9.25 -16.70
N LEU A 26 4.90 9.95 -16.59
CA LEU A 26 3.61 9.51 -17.12
C LEU A 26 3.64 9.14 -18.62
N ALA A 27 4.82 9.05 -19.24
CA ALA A 27 5.12 8.17 -20.35
C ALA A 27 4.98 6.71 -19.89
N LEU A 28 3.73 6.27 -19.81
CA LEU A 28 3.31 4.91 -20.12
C LEU A 28 4.09 4.43 -21.35
N ARG A 29 5.26 3.81 -21.14
CA ARG A 29 5.74 2.84 -22.12
C ARG A 29 4.65 1.80 -22.19
N LYS A 30 4.12 1.60 -23.40
CA LYS A 30 3.26 0.49 -23.82
C LYS A 30 3.96 -0.88 -23.67
N GLU A 31 4.82 -1.03 -22.67
CA GLU A 31 5.44 -2.29 -22.30
C GLU A 31 4.73 -2.72 -21.02
N HIS A 32 3.98 -3.82 -21.14
CA HIS A 32 3.33 -4.48 -20.01
C HIS A 32 4.38 -4.69 -18.91
N TYR A 33 4.28 -3.98 -17.79
CA TYR A 33 5.00 -4.40 -16.59
C TYR A 33 4.34 -5.70 -16.14
N PRO A 34 5.05 -6.85 -16.12
CA PRO A 34 4.48 -8.08 -15.60
C PRO A 34 4.48 -8.00 -14.07
N PHE A 35 3.58 -7.22 -13.48
CA PHE A 35 3.35 -7.27 -12.04
C PHE A 35 2.78 -8.64 -11.71
N SER A 36 3.53 -9.45 -10.98
CA SER A 36 3.11 -10.80 -10.57
C SER A 36 2.69 -10.81 -9.10
N ASN A 37 3.23 -9.90 -8.28
CA ASN A 37 2.96 -9.84 -6.85
C ASN A 37 2.58 -8.42 -6.41
N LEU A 38 1.32 -8.23 -6.00
CA LEU A 38 0.80 -6.98 -5.44
C LEU A 38 0.61 -7.09 -3.93
N LEU A 39 1.02 -6.06 -3.20
CA LEU A 39 0.74 -5.89 -1.78
C LEU A 39 -0.16 -4.67 -1.56
N VAL A 40 -1.35 -4.88 -1.03
CA VAL A 40 -2.33 -3.81 -0.78
C VAL A 40 -2.48 -3.58 0.72
N LEU A 41 -2.21 -2.36 1.19
CA LEU A 41 -2.37 -1.97 2.60
C LEU A 41 -3.75 -1.36 2.79
N LEU A 42 -4.60 -2.06 3.55
CA LEU A 42 -5.98 -1.64 3.78
C LEU A 42 -6.06 -0.48 4.79
N PRO A 43 -7.09 0.39 4.69
CA PRO A 43 -7.20 1.54 5.56
C PRO A 43 -7.34 1.15 7.03
N LYS A 44 -6.62 1.88 7.90
CA LYS A 44 -6.73 1.74 9.36
C LYS A 44 -7.96 2.41 9.94
N LYS A 45 -8.54 3.35 9.21
CA LYS A 45 -9.73 4.13 9.54
C LYS A 45 -10.97 3.44 8.98
N PRO A 46 -11.88 2.92 9.83
CA PRO A 46 -13.10 2.23 9.38
C PRO A 46 -13.95 3.04 8.38
N GLU A 47 -13.96 4.37 8.52
CA GLU A 47 -14.68 5.28 7.63
C GLU A 47 -14.20 5.21 6.16
N HIS A 48 -12.98 4.72 5.91
CA HIS A 48 -12.44 4.54 4.56
C HIS A 48 -12.67 3.11 4.00
N SER A 49 -13.28 2.21 4.77
CA SER A 49 -13.48 0.81 4.38
C SER A 49 -14.35 0.63 3.13
N ARG A 50 -15.35 1.50 2.93
CA ARG A 50 -16.20 1.47 1.73
C ARG A 50 -15.38 1.65 0.45
N MET A 51 -14.44 2.59 0.47
CA MET A 51 -13.57 2.86 -0.68
C MET A 51 -12.60 1.71 -0.95
N ALA A 52 -12.07 1.11 0.11
CA ALA A 52 -11.24 -0.08 -0.03
C ALA A 52 -12.00 -1.25 -0.67
N ARG A 53 -13.28 -1.46 -0.32
CA ARG A 53 -14.11 -2.51 -0.95
C ARG A 53 -14.30 -2.27 -2.45
N ILE A 54 -14.61 -1.04 -2.86
CA ILE A 54 -14.74 -0.69 -4.29
C ILE A 54 -13.43 -0.95 -5.03
N PHE A 55 -12.30 -0.54 -4.45
CA PHE A 55 -10.98 -0.80 -5.04
C PHE A 55 -10.68 -2.29 -5.18
N ILE A 56 -10.94 -3.09 -4.13
CA ILE A 56 -10.72 -4.54 -4.14
C ILE A 56 -11.53 -5.21 -5.25
N GLN A 57 -12.82 -4.88 -5.35
CA GLN A 57 -13.70 -5.42 -6.38
C GLN A 57 -13.20 -5.05 -7.79
N ALA A 58 -12.84 -3.79 -7.98
CA ALA A 58 -12.33 -3.30 -9.26
C ALA A 58 -11.00 -3.96 -9.65
N LEU A 59 -10.12 -4.19 -8.67
CA LEU A 59 -8.86 -4.92 -8.85
C LEU A 59 -9.10 -6.39 -9.20
N GLN A 60 -9.98 -7.09 -8.48
CA GLN A 60 -10.33 -8.49 -8.75
C GLN A 60 -10.94 -8.66 -10.14
N ASN A 61 -11.87 -7.78 -10.52
CA ASN A 61 -12.52 -7.83 -11.83
C ASN A 61 -11.51 -7.70 -12.97
N ALA A 62 -10.51 -6.84 -12.81
CA ALA A 62 -9.52 -6.62 -13.84
C ALA A 62 -8.43 -7.69 -13.91
N ILE A 63 -8.08 -8.31 -12.77
CA ILE A 63 -7.18 -9.47 -12.73
C ILE A 63 -7.82 -10.69 -13.42
N GLY A 64 -9.15 -10.81 -13.32
CA GLY A 64 -9.91 -11.91 -13.90
C GLY A 64 -9.73 -13.25 -13.17
N PRO A 65 -10.52 -14.28 -13.53
CA PRO A 65 -10.55 -15.56 -12.82
C PRO A 65 -9.28 -16.41 -13.03
N GLU A 66 -8.55 -16.21 -14.14
CA GLU A 66 -7.28 -16.91 -14.43
C GLU A 66 -6.04 -16.13 -13.97
N GLY A 67 -6.25 -15.06 -13.18
CA GLY A 67 -5.27 -14.03 -12.89
C GLY A 67 -3.90 -14.56 -12.46
N ARG A 68 -2.88 -14.31 -13.29
CA ARG A 68 -1.47 -14.59 -12.98
C ARG A 68 -0.89 -13.68 -11.88
N ILE A 69 -1.66 -12.69 -11.43
CA ILE A 69 -1.27 -11.70 -10.43
C ILE A 69 -1.69 -12.18 -9.04
N GLN A 70 -0.72 -12.51 -8.21
CA GLN A 70 -0.94 -12.73 -6.78
C GLN A 70 -1.16 -11.39 -6.09
N VAL A 71 -2.26 -11.29 -5.33
CA VAL A 71 -2.54 -10.12 -4.47
C VAL A 71 -2.57 -10.57 -3.03
N ARG A 72 -1.81 -9.91 -2.16
CA ARG A 72 -1.91 -10.04 -0.70
C ARG A 72 -2.40 -8.73 -0.10
N TYR A 73 -3.25 -8.84 0.92
CA TYR A 73 -3.80 -7.69 1.62
C TYR A 73 -3.25 -7.63 3.04
N ILE A 74 -2.91 -6.43 3.52
CA ILE A 74 -2.49 -6.20 4.90
C ILE A 74 -3.60 -5.43 5.63
N ALA A 75 -4.04 -5.93 6.78
CA ALA A 75 -5.03 -5.26 7.61
C ALA A 75 -4.67 -5.24 9.09
N MET A 76 -5.18 -4.23 9.80
CA MET A 76 -5.17 -4.24 11.25
C MET A 76 -6.29 -5.18 11.75
N ARG A 77 -5.97 -6.15 12.61
CA ARG A 77 -6.89 -7.20 13.07
C ARG A 77 -8.22 -6.66 13.62
N ARG A 78 -8.19 -5.52 14.32
CA ARG A 78 -9.40 -4.88 14.86
C ARG A 78 -10.38 -4.37 13.79
N ASN A 79 -9.95 -4.26 12.54
CA ASN A 79 -10.76 -3.76 11.43
C ASN A 79 -11.36 -4.90 10.59
N LEU A 80 -11.19 -6.17 10.99
CA LEU A 80 -11.64 -7.32 10.23
C LEU A 80 -13.13 -7.28 9.87
N GLU A 81 -13.96 -6.74 10.75
CA GLU A 81 -15.41 -6.59 10.52
C GLU A 81 -15.77 -5.69 9.32
N TYR A 82 -14.84 -4.83 8.88
CA TYR A 82 -15.04 -3.92 7.75
C TYR A 82 -14.47 -4.43 6.43
N ILE A 83 -13.86 -5.62 6.45
CA ILE A 83 -13.16 -6.23 5.33
C ILE A 83 -14.05 -7.29 4.69
N ASP A 84 -14.05 -7.31 3.35
CA ASP A 84 -14.79 -8.29 2.56
C ASP A 84 -14.21 -9.69 2.78
N SER A 85 -15.05 -10.68 3.08
CA SER A 85 -14.59 -12.05 3.35
C SER A 85 -14.00 -12.74 2.11
N SER A 86 -14.27 -12.24 0.90
CA SER A 86 -13.71 -12.75 -0.37
C SER A 86 -12.20 -12.61 -0.51
N ILE A 87 -11.54 -11.87 0.39
CA ILE A 87 -10.07 -11.73 0.40
C ILE A 87 -9.40 -12.45 1.58
N ASN A 88 -10.14 -13.21 2.39
CA ASN A 88 -9.65 -13.82 3.63
C ASN A 88 -8.45 -14.76 3.41
N ASP A 89 -8.45 -15.51 2.31
CA ASP A 89 -7.36 -16.41 1.90
C ASP A 89 -6.04 -15.68 1.58
N ARG A 90 -6.14 -14.40 1.25
CA ARG A 90 -5.03 -13.53 0.85
C ARG A 90 -4.70 -12.47 1.90
N LEU A 91 -5.37 -12.51 3.06
CA LEU A 91 -5.27 -11.49 4.09
C LEU A 91 -4.18 -11.83 5.12
N ILE A 92 -3.26 -10.90 5.33
CA ILE A 92 -2.34 -10.89 6.46
C ILE A 92 -2.86 -9.86 7.47
N THR A 93 -3.03 -10.27 8.72
CA THR A 93 -3.44 -9.35 9.78
C THR A 93 -2.32 -9.05 10.74
N TYR A 94 -2.22 -7.79 11.17
CA TYR A 94 -1.34 -7.37 12.25
C TYR A 94 -2.12 -6.77 13.41
N SER A 95 -1.50 -6.76 14.57
CA SER A 95 -2.07 -6.24 15.81
C SER A 95 -0.97 -5.58 16.63
N LYS A 96 -1.26 -5.13 17.86
CA LYS A 96 -0.26 -4.54 18.75
C LYS A 96 0.91 -5.50 19.05
N GLU A 97 0.68 -6.81 19.03
CA GLU A 97 1.73 -7.82 19.28
C GLU A 97 2.82 -7.82 18.21
N HIS A 98 2.52 -7.29 17.02
CA HIS A 98 3.44 -7.19 15.89
C HIS A 98 4.17 -5.85 15.86
N VAL A 99 3.88 -4.94 16.79
CA VAL A 99 4.42 -3.58 16.83
C VAL A 99 5.44 -3.45 17.96
N ASN A 100 6.66 -3.08 17.60
CA ASN A 100 7.75 -2.87 18.54
C ASN A 100 7.59 -1.56 19.34
N ARG A 101 8.47 -1.35 20.33
CA ARG A 101 8.46 -0.15 21.20
C ARG A 101 8.60 1.19 20.47
N TRP A 102 9.09 1.19 19.22
CA TRP A 102 9.21 2.36 18.35
C TRP A 102 7.90 2.69 17.61
N GLY A 103 6.87 1.85 17.74
CA GLY A 103 5.60 2.00 17.03
C GLY A 103 5.64 1.50 15.58
N LEU A 104 6.66 0.71 15.22
CA LEU A 104 6.83 0.11 13.89
C LEU A 104 6.70 -1.41 13.96
N LEU A 105 6.54 -2.10 12.83
CA LEU A 105 6.44 -3.56 12.81
C LEU A 105 7.76 -4.24 13.24
N HIS A 106 7.64 -5.40 13.89
CA HIS A 106 8.78 -6.29 14.14
C HIS A 106 9.37 -6.81 12.82
N LYS A 107 10.70 -6.94 12.77
CA LYS A 107 11.40 -7.46 11.59
C LYS A 107 10.92 -8.86 11.19
N SER A 108 10.69 -9.74 12.17
CA SER A 108 10.13 -11.08 11.93
C SER A 108 8.77 -11.05 11.25
N PHE A 109 7.94 -10.05 11.54
CA PHE A 109 6.65 -9.90 10.87
C PHE A 109 6.79 -9.33 9.45
N LEU A 110 7.75 -8.43 9.23
CA LEU A 110 8.09 -7.95 7.88
C LEU A 110 8.60 -9.08 6.97
N GLU A 111 9.35 -10.04 7.52
CA GLU A 111 9.82 -11.23 6.78
C GLU A 111 8.65 -12.11 6.28
N ILE A 112 7.56 -12.20 7.05
CA ILE A 112 6.30 -12.86 6.65
C ILE A 112 5.57 -12.08 5.54
N ILE A 113 5.57 -10.75 5.63
CA ILE A 113 4.94 -9.88 4.62
C ILE A 113 5.67 -10.04 3.28
N PHE A 114 7.00 -10.04 3.29
CA PHE A 114 7.82 -9.99 2.07
C PHE A 114 8.29 -11.35 1.55
N THR A 115 7.69 -12.46 1.99
CA THR A 115 8.01 -13.80 1.48
C THR A 115 7.87 -13.90 -0.05
N SER A 116 6.92 -13.19 -0.66
CA SER A 116 6.69 -13.18 -2.11
C SER A 116 7.28 -11.98 -2.87
N GLN A 117 8.04 -11.09 -2.22
CA GLN A 117 8.63 -9.86 -2.79
C GLN A 117 7.69 -9.07 -3.73
N PRO A 118 6.96 -8.06 -3.22
CA PRO A 118 5.99 -7.34 -4.05
C PRO A 118 6.65 -6.50 -5.15
N ASP A 119 6.12 -6.60 -6.36
CA ASP A 119 6.48 -5.72 -7.48
C ASP A 119 5.85 -4.33 -7.30
N ALA A 120 4.71 -4.28 -6.60
CA ALA A 120 4.05 -3.04 -6.22
C ALA A 120 3.45 -3.10 -4.81
N VAL A 121 3.57 -1.98 -4.09
CA VAL A 121 2.84 -1.73 -2.84
C VAL A 121 1.85 -0.59 -3.04
N ILE A 122 0.60 -0.82 -2.67
CA ILE A 122 -0.50 0.14 -2.80
C ILE A 122 -1.03 0.42 -1.40
N ASP A 123 -0.85 1.64 -0.91
CA ASP A 123 -1.36 2.08 0.38
C ASP A 123 -2.67 2.84 0.24
N LEU A 124 -3.73 2.27 0.80
CA LEU A 124 -5.07 2.86 0.79
C LEU A 124 -5.34 3.77 1.99
N ASN A 125 -4.36 3.97 2.88
CA ASN A 125 -4.47 4.97 3.93
C ASN A 125 -4.40 6.37 3.32
N PHE A 126 -5.45 7.14 3.54
CA PHE A 126 -5.53 8.52 3.05
C PHE A 126 -4.65 9.51 3.82
N ASP A 127 -4.31 9.16 5.06
CA ASP A 127 -3.43 9.92 5.92
C ASP A 127 -2.14 9.12 6.11
N PHE A 128 -1.03 9.81 6.37
CA PHE A 128 0.24 9.15 6.61
C PHE A 128 0.15 8.17 7.79
N ASP A 129 0.62 6.94 7.58
CA ASP A 129 0.68 5.91 8.61
C ASP A 129 2.11 5.34 8.74
N PRO A 130 2.71 5.36 9.95
CA PRO A 130 4.10 4.93 10.13
C PRO A 130 4.31 3.43 9.90
N ILE A 131 3.28 2.60 10.14
CA ILE A 131 3.35 1.16 9.86
C ILE A 131 3.39 0.94 8.35
N SER A 132 2.49 1.58 7.61
CA SER A 132 2.41 1.51 6.16
C SER A 132 3.67 2.05 5.50
N ALA A 133 4.20 3.18 5.97
CA ALA A 133 5.48 3.72 5.54
C ALA A 133 6.65 2.74 5.78
N THR A 134 6.65 2.01 6.90
CA THR A 134 7.66 0.98 7.18
C THR A 134 7.56 -0.17 6.18
N ILE A 135 6.34 -0.65 5.89
CA ILE A 135 6.13 -1.72 4.89
C ILE A 135 6.61 -1.25 3.51
N VAL A 136 6.15 -0.09 3.06
CA VAL A 136 6.52 0.50 1.76
C VAL A 136 8.03 0.66 1.65
N GLN A 137 8.67 1.16 2.70
CA GLN A 137 10.12 1.36 2.75
C GLN A 137 10.91 0.06 2.66
N GLN A 138 10.47 -0.99 3.37
CA GLN A 138 11.17 -2.27 3.46
C GLN A 138 10.84 -3.21 2.30
N SER A 139 9.76 -2.94 1.56
CA SER A 139 9.34 -3.74 0.41
C SER A 139 10.35 -3.76 -0.74
N ASN A 140 11.14 -2.69 -0.88
CA ASN A 140 11.96 -2.41 -2.07
C ASN A 140 11.18 -2.47 -3.40
N ALA A 141 9.85 -2.39 -3.36
CA ALA A 141 9.03 -2.48 -4.55
C ALA A 141 9.35 -1.33 -5.52
N PRO A 142 9.52 -1.61 -6.82
CA PRO A 142 9.69 -0.59 -7.85
C PRO A 142 8.52 0.40 -7.89
N MET A 143 7.30 -0.08 -7.66
CA MET A 143 6.10 0.75 -7.61
C MET A 143 5.55 0.88 -6.20
N ARG A 144 5.48 2.10 -5.67
CA ARG A 144 5.01 2.40 -4.31
C ARG A 144 4.01 3.54 -4.38
N ILE A 145 2.74 3.16 -4.34
CA ILE A 145 1.60 4.05 -4.54
C ILE A 145 0.96 4.39 -3.21
N GLY A 146 0.63 5.66 -2.98
CA GLY A 146 -0.12 6.10 -1.81
C GLY A 146 -0.81 7.44 -2.05
N PHE A 147 -1.50 7.93 -1.04
CA PHE A 147 -2.12 9.26 -1.08
C PHE A 147 -1.13 10.35 -0.66
N TYR A 148 -1.25 11.50 -1.32
CA TYR A 148 -0.38 12.65 -1.08
C TYR A 148 -0.55 13.20 0.35
N THR A 149 0.58 13.27 1.05
CA THR A 149 0.85 14.10 2.22
C THR A 149 2.31 14.55 2.14
N GLU A 150 2.71 15.61 2.83
CA GLU A 150 4.11 16.05 2.88
C GLU A 150 5.06 14.97 3.46
N GLU A 151 4.55 14.09 4.32
CA GLU A 151 5.29 12.93 4.80
C GLU A 151 5.37 11.80 3.76
N SER A 152 4.34 11.61 2.94
CA SER A 152 4.28 10.53 1.93
C SER A 152 5.38 10.65 0.87
N GLU A 153 5.78 11.86 0.47
CA GLU A 153 6.85 12.08 -0.53
C GLU A 153 8.18 11.38 -0.20
N LYS A 154 8.42 11.06 1.07
CA LYS A 154 9.64 10.40 1.53
C LYS A 154 9.64 8.89 1.29
N TYR A 155 8.49 8.27 1.03
CA TYR A 155 8.33 6.80 1.04
C TYR A 155 7.71 6.26 -0.26
N TYR A 156 6.81 7.01 -0.89
CA TYR A 156 6.09 6.61 -2.10
C TYR A 156 6.69 7.30 -3.31
N ASN A 157 6.65 6.65 -4.48
CA ASN A 157 7.10 7.25 -5.74
C ASN A 157 5.96 7.56 -6.71
N ILE A 158 4.73 7.14 -6.38
CA ILE A 158 3.50 7.57 -7.06
C ILE A 158 2.54 8.07 -5.97
N LEU A 159 2.11 9.32 -6.09
CA LEU A 159 1.23 9.96 -5.12
C LEU A 159 -0.06 10.41 -5.77
N ILE A 160 -1.17 10.09 -5.11
CA ILE A 160 -2.52 10.44 -5.56
C ILE A 160 -2.98 11.65 -4.75
N GLU A 161 -3.28 12.75 -5.44
CA GLU A 161 -3.84 13.94 -4.81
C GLU A 161 -5.28 13.71 -4.34
N ARG A 162 -5.61 14.24 -3.16
CA ARG A 162 -6.98 14.27 -2.62
C ARG A 162 -7.60 15.64 -2.91
N LYS A 163 -8.35 15.78 -4.00
CA LYS A 163 -9.13 17.01 -4.28
C LYS A 163 -10.64 16.77 -4.15
N GLY A 164 -11.08 16.22 -3.02
CA GLY A 164 -12.50 15.88 -2.79
C GLY A 164 -12.86 14.44 -3.19
N SER A 165 -14.13 14.07 -3.03
CA SER A 165 -14.61 12.68 -3.22
C SER A 165 -14.49 12.20 -4.67
N GLU A 166 -14.68 13.08 -5.65
CA GLU A 166 -14.57 12.80 -7.08
C GLU A 166 -13.13 12.39 -7.47
N TYR A 167 -12.13 12.94 -6.79
CA TYR A 167 -10.72 12.63 -7.06
C TYR A 167 -10.28 11.30 -6.45
N LEU A 168 -11.05 10.73 -5.51
CA LEU A 168 -10.78 9.37 -5.02
C LEU A 168 -11.08 8.34 -6.11
N GLU A 169 -12.21 8.48 -6.81
CA GLU A 169 -12.56 7.61 -7.94
C GLU A 169 -11.56 7.76 -9.09
N ILE A 170 -11.13 9.00 -9.38
CA ILE A 170 -10.06 9.28 -10.35
C ILE A 170 -8.74 8.65 -9.90
N GLY A 171 -8.37 8.78 -8.62
CA GLY A 171 -7.18 8.18 -8.05
C GLY A 171 -7.16 6.66 -8.17
N PHE A 172 -8.29 6.02 -7.91
CA PHE A 172 -8.44 4.58 -8.08
C PHE A 172 -8.39 4.16 -9.55
N ARG A 173 -9.07 4.90 -10.45
CA ARG A 173 -8.96 4.68 -11.89
C ARG A 173 -7.52 4.81 -12.37
N ASN A 174 -6.78 5.80 -11.85
CA ASN A 174 -5.36 5.98 -12.18
C ASN A 174 -4.52 4.79 -11.71
N ILE A 175 -4.80 4.23 -10.51
CA ILE A 175 -4.14 2.98 -10.07
C ILE A 175 -4.45 1.84 -11.03
N GLN A 176 -5.71 1.67 -11.45
CA GLN A 176 -6.08 0.61 -12.40
C GLN A 176 -5.36 0.76 -13.74
N GLN A 177 -5.30 1.99 -14.28
CA GLN A 177 -4.55 2.27 -15.51
C GLN A 177 -3.05 1.99 -15.35
N LEU A 178 -2.45 2.38 -14.22
CA LEU A 178 -1.04 2.08 -13.92
C LEU A 178 -0.76 0.58 -13.83
N LEU A 179 -1.74 -0.21 -13.41
CA LEU A 179 -1.63 -1.66 -13.31
C LEU A 179 -1.95 -2.37 -14.65
N GLY A 180 -2.30 -1.65 -15.72
CA GLY A 180 -2.66 -2.23 -17.02
C GLY A 180 -3.98 -2.99 -16.98
N LEU A 181 -4.88 -2.59 -16.07
CA LEU A 181 -6.13 -3.28 -15.74
C LEU A 181 -7.36 -2.72 -16.49
N THR A 182 -7.18 -1.65 -17.27
CA THR A 182 -8.17 -0.98 -18.13
C THR A 182 -7.51 -0.28 -19.29
#